data_AF-A0A6J2JYN4-F1
#
_entry.id   AF-A0A6J2JYN4-F1
#
_cell.length_a   1.000
_cell.length_b   1.000
_cell.length_c   1.000
_cell.angle_alpha   90.00
_cell.angle_beta   90.00
_cell.angle_gamma   90.00
#
_symmetry.space_group_name_H-M   'P 1'
#
loop_
_entity.id
_entity.type
_entity.pdbx_description
1 polymer ?
#
loop_
_entity_poly.entity_id
_entity_poly.type
_entity_poly.pdbx_seq_one_letter_code
_entity_poly.pdbx_strand_id
1 'polypeptide(L)'
;MTEEELLDNLGKMLFKLIDSDTLECFGWPDEPVDVVLEKVIEHCGAKPADRTMWTRMQRLRENTKHLFLYVIDDKNIARMLDTHTIDQIVKHILAQVSDTDK
;
A
#
# COMPACT_ATOMS: atom_id res chain seq x y z
N MET A 1 -0.27 9.78 -12.34
CA MET A 1 -1.30 9.21 -11.46
C MET A 1 -1.76 10.32 -10.56
N THR A 2 -3.07 10.50 -10.42
CA THR A 2 -3.65 11.44 -9.46
C THR A 2 -3.67 10.80 -8.07
N GLU A 3 -3.98 11.60 -7.05
CA GLU A 3 -4.13 11.12 -5.67
C GLU A 3 -5.26 10.09 -5.53
N GLU A 4 -6.41 10.36 -6.16
CA GLU A 4 -7.55 9.44 -6.15
C GLU A 4 -7.24 8.12 -6.86
N GLU A 5 -6.55 8.17 -8.01
CA GLU A 5 -6.10 6.96 -8.68
C GLU A 5 -5.14 6.15 -7.81
N LEU A 6 -4.24 6.80 -7.06
CA LEU A 6 -3.35 6.12 -6.13
C LEU A 6 -4.13 5.45 -5.00
N LEU A 7 -5.08 6.16 -4.40
CA LEU A 7 -5.92 5.64 -3.32
C LEU A 7 -6.73 4.42 -3.75
N ASP A 8 -7.41 4.50 -4.89
CA ASP A 8 -8.20 3.39 -5.44
C ASP A 8 -7.31 2.16 -5.72
N ASN A 9 -6.15 2.39 -6.32
CA ASN A 9 -5.17 1.33 -6.57
C ASN A 9 -4.64 0.71 -5.28
N LEU A 10 -4.33 1.53 -4.26
CA LEU A 10 -3.87 1.03 -2.96
C LEU A 10 -4.94 0.25 -2.23
N GLY A 11 -6.20 0.69 -2.26
CA GLY A 11 -7.32 -0.06 -1.67
C GLY A 11 -7.47 -1.45 -2.29
N LYS A 12 -7.42 -1.52 -3.63
CA LYS A 12 -7.42 -2.81 -4.36
C LYS A 12 -6.21 -3.66 -4.00
N MET A 13 -5.05 -3.05 -3.87
CA MET A 13 -3.81 -3.76 -3.54
C MET A 13 -3.85 -4.32 -2.12
N LEU A 14 -4.30 -3.52 -1.13
CA LEU A 14 -4.50 -3.96 0.24
C LEU A 14 -5.47 -5.14 0.31
N PHE A 15 -6.63 -5.04 -0.34
CA PHE A 15 -7.62 -6.12 -0.42
C PHE A 15 -7.07 -7.41 -1.04
N LYS A 16 -6.10 -7.31 -1.95
CA LYS A 16 -5.47 -8.46 -2.61
C LYS A 16 -4.29 -9.04 -1.85
N LEU A 17 -3.57 -8.23 -1.09
CA LEU A 17 -2.35 -8.63 -0.37
C LEU A 17 -2.63 -9.06 1.07
N ILE A 18 -3.70 -8.53 1.66
CA ILE A 18 -4.05 -8.72 3.06
C ILE A 18 -5.42 -9.40 3.09
N ASP A 19 -5.54 -10.42 3.94
CA ASP A 19 -6.81 -11.12 4.15
C ASP A 19 -7.91 -10.17 4.62
N SER A 20 -9.15 -10.44 4.19
CA SER A 20 -10.33 -9.65 4.52
C SER A 20 -10.51 -9.47 6.03
N ASP A 21 -10.34 -10.52 6.84
CA ASP A 21 -10.50 -10.46 8.30
C ASP A 21 -9.49 -9.48 8.94
N THR A 22 -8.27 -9.44 8.41
CA THR A 22 -7.22 -8.55 8.90
C THR A 22 -7.52 -7.10 8.52
N LEU A 23 -8.00 -6.88 7.28
CA LEU A 23 -8.43 -5.54 6.84
C LEU A 23 -9.62 -5.03 7.65
N GLU A 24 -10.60 -5.89 7.96
CA GLU A 24 -11.73 -5.56 8.82
C GLU A 24 -11.26 -5.18 10.24
N CYS A 25 -10.24 -5.86 10.78
CA CYS A 25 -9.64 -5.48 12.07
C CYS A 25 -9.04 -4.06 12.04
N PHE A 26 -8.56 -3.60 10.88
CA PHE A 26 -8.07 -2.24 10.70
C PHE A 26 -9.18 -1.21 10.41
N GLY A 27 -10.42 -1.67 10.23
CA GLY A 27 -11.60 -0.84 9.97
C GLY A 27 -11.95 -0.70 8.48
N TRP A 28 -11.35 -1.49 7.59
CA TRP A 28 -11.79 -1.55 6.19
C TRP A 28 -13.16 -2.25 6.08
N PRO A 29 -14.08 -1.83 5.19
CA PRO A 29 -14.01 -0.71 4.26
C PRO A 29 -14.56 0.63 4.80
N ASP A 30 -14.92 0.70 6.08
CA ASP A 30 -15.52 1.90 6.70
C ASP A 30 -14.52 3.05 6.88
N GLU A 31 -13.27 2.72 7.21
CA GLU A 31 -12.15 3.64 7.34
C GLU A 31 -11.47 3.89 5.98
N PRO A 32 -10.93 5.09 5.74
CA PRO A 32 -10.33 5.41 4.46
C PRO A 32 -8.98 4.70 4.28
N VAL A 33 -8.61 4.44 3.02
CA VAL A 33 -7.39 3.69 2.63
C VAL A 33 -6.14 4.24 3.31
N ASP A 34 -6.01 5.56 3.44
CA ASP A 34 -4.87 6.20 4.10
C ASP A 34 -4.77 5.81 5.58
N VAL A 35 -5.89 5.77 6.30
CA VAL A 35 -5.90 5.37 7.72
C VAL A 35 -5.63 3.86 7.87
N VAL A 36 -6.28 3.04 7.05
CA VAL A 36 -6.06 1.58 7.09
C VAL A 36 -4.60 1.25 6.77
N LEU A 37 -4.02 1.89 5.75
CA LEU A 37 -2.63 1.71 5.39
C LEU A 37 -1.68 2.10 6.54
N GLU A 38 -1.94 3.19 7.25
CA GLU A 38 -1.17 3.57 8.43
C GLU A 38 -1.23 2.51 9.53
N LYS A 39 -2.42 2.00 9.84
CA LYS A 39 -2.61 0.95 10.86
C LYS A 39 -1.88 -0.34 10.50
N VAL A 40 -1.93 -0.74 9.23
CA VAL A 40 -1.21 -1.92 8.73
C VAL A 40 0.30 -1.77 8.94
N ILE A 41 0.85 -0.60 8.59
CA ILE A 41 2.28 -0.29 8.77
C ILE A 41 2.67 -0.33 10.25
N GLU A 42 1.87 0.29 11.12
CA GLU A 42 2.09 0.27 12.57
C GLU A 42 2.03 -1.15 13.14
N HIS A 43 1.09 -1.96 12.66
CA HIS A 43 0.94 -3.35 13.07
C HIS A 43 2.16 -4.21 12.71
N CYS A 44 2.80 -3.93 11.57
CA CYS A 44 4.03 -4.57 11.16
C CYS A 44 5.29 -3.98 11.82
N GLY A 45 5.14 -3.06 12.77
CA GLY A 45 6.24 -2.47 13.55
C GLY A 45 6.97 -1.32 12.85
N ALA A 46 6.42 -0.80 11.77
CA ALA A 46 6.95 0.35 11.05
C ALA A 46 6.20 1.63 11.43
N LYS A 47 6.83 2.79 11.20
CA LYS A 47 6.21 4.09 11.48
C LYS A 47 5.61 4.68 10.20
N PRO A 48 4.31 5.05 10.18
CA PRO A 48 3.72 5.70 9.03
C PRO A 48 4.28 7.11 8.80
N ALA A 49 4.09 7.60 7.57
CA ALA A 49 4.54 8.89 7.11
C ALA A 49 3.88 10.04 7.86
N ASP A 50 4.70 11.02 8.23
CA ASP A 50 4.30 12.14 9.06
C ASP A 50 3.24 13.01 8.37
N ARG A 51 2.09 13.17 9.04
CA ARG A 51 0.96 13.98 8.57
C ARG A 51 1.29 15.46 8.42
N THR A 52 2.25 15.94 9.21
CA THR A 52 2.56 17.37 9.32
C THR A 52 3.65 17.80 8.35
N MET A 53 4.54 16.88 7.99
CA MET A 53 5.66 17.19 7.10
C MET A 53 5.29 17.00 5.63
N TRP A 54 4.42 16.04 5.30
CA TRP A 54 4.25 15.55 3.93
C TRP A 54 2.82 15.75 3.43
N THR A 55 2.70 16.07 2.15
CA THR A 55 1.39 16.16 1.47
C THR A 55 0.71 14.79 1.41
N ARG A 56 -0.62 14.74 1.29
CA ARG A 56 -1.39 13.47 1.25
C ARG A 56 -0.85 12.50 0.20
N MET A 57 -0.57 12.98 -1.01
CA MET A 57 0.07 12.18 -2.07
C MET A 57 1.45 11.63 -1.68
N GLN A 58 2.32 12.43 -1.06
CA GLN A 58 3.64 11.96 -0.62
C GLN A 58 3.53 10.92 0.50
N ARG A 59 2.59 11.13 1.44
CA ARG A 59 2.34 10.20 2.54
C ARG A 59 1.88 8.85 2.02
N LEU A 60 0.97 8.82 1.05
CA LEU A 60 0.54 7.58 0.41
C LEU A 60 1.73 6.84 -0.20
N ARG A 61 2.59 7.54 -0.92
CA ARG A 61 3.78 6.94 -1.55
C ARG A 61 4.73 6.33 -0.53
N GLU A 62 5.02 7.04 0.55
CA GLU A 62 5.92 6.56 1.60
C GLU A 62 5.31 5.41 2.38
N ASN A 63 4.04 5.53 2.74
CA ASN A 63 3.32 4.47 3.42
C ASN A 63 3.27 3.21 2.56
N THR A 64 3.06 3.36 1.26
CA THR A 64 3.11 2.24 0.31
C THR A 64 4.49 1.60 0.26
N LYS A 65 5.56 2.41 0.30
CA LYS A 65 6.93 1.90 0.40
C LYS A 65 7.14 1.10 1.68
N HIS A 66 6.64 1.59 2.82
CA HIS A 66 6.68 0.85 4.08
C HIS A 66 5.89 -0.44 4.00
N LEU A 67 4.69 -0.42 3.42
CA LEU A 67 3.88 -1.62 3.21
C LEU A 67 4.69 -2.69 2.45
N PHE A 68 5.35 -2.29 1.36
CA PHE A 68 6.16 -3.20 0.57
C PHE A 68 7.38 -3.76 1.30
N LEU A 69 8.05 -2.95 2.10
CA LEU A 69 9.26 -3.36 2.82
C LEU A 69 8.96 -4.20 4.05
N TYR A 70 7.89 -3.88 4.78
CA TYR A 70 7.61 -4.46 6.10
C TYR A 70 6.50 -5.52 6.08
N VAL A 71 5.61 -5.51 5.08
CA VAL A 71 4.44 -6.39 5.05
C VAL A 71 4.60 -7.51 4.03
N ILE A 72 5.15 -7.21 2.84
CA ILE A 72 5.27 -8.23 1.79
C ILE A 72 6.58 -9.03 1.91
N ASP A 73 7.64 -8.46 2.51
CA ASP A 73 8.99 -9.07 2.62
C ASP A 73 9.47 -9.73 1.30
N ASP A 74 9.14 -9.11 0.16
CA ASP A 74 9.47 -9.64 -1.17
C ASP A 74 10.72 -8.96 -1.74
N LYS A 75 11.76 -9.77 -1.98
CA LYS A 75 13.05 -9.31 -2.54
C LYS A 75 12.92 -8.71 -3.94
N ASN A 76 11.92 -9.12 -4.73
CA ASN A 76 11.63 -8.51 -6.03
C ASN A 76 11.06 -7.11 -5.84
N ILE A 77 10.14 -6.93 -4.90
CA ILE A 77 9.56 -5.61 -4.61
C ILE A 77 10.63 -4.67 -4.06
N ALA A 78 11.52 -5.16 -3.19
CA ALA A 78 12.67 -4.38 -2.73
C ALA A 78 13.55 -3.88 -3.89
N ARG A 79 13.88 -4.75 -4.86
CA ARG A 79 14.62 -4.34 -6.07
C ARG A 79 13.85 -3.38 -6.96
N MET A 80 12.53 -3.52 -7.03
CA MET A 80 11.69 -2.59 -7.77
C MET A 80 11.67 -1.22 -7.11
N LEU A 81 11.68 -1.13 -5.77
CA LEU A 81 11.75 0.14 -5.04
C LEU A 81 13.03 0.94 -5.36
N ASP A 82 14.14 0.27 -5.70
CA ASP A 82 15.38 0.92 -6.13
C ASP A 82 15.35 1.43 -7.58
N THR A 83 14.49 0.86 -8.43
CA THR A 83 14.53 1.07 -9.90
C THR A 83 13.28 1.72 -10.47
N HIS A 84 12.16 1.66 -9.76
CA HIS A 84 10.84 2.09 -10.19
C HIS A 84 10.20 3.03 -9.18
N THR A 85 9.30 3.86 -9.67
CA THR A 85 8.49 4.72 -8.80
C THR A 85 7.38 3.92 -8.12
N ILE A 86 6.89 4.38 -6.96
CA ILE A 86 5.78 3.74 -6.24
C ILE A 86 4.57 3.53 -7.17
N ASP A 87 4.24 4.53 -7.99
CA ASP A 87 3.16 4.45 -8.96
C ASP A 87 3.33 3.29 -9.96
N GLN A 88 4.55 3.01 -10.43
CA GLN A 88 4.83 1.89 -11.33
C GLN A 88 4.75 0.55 -10.61
N ILE A 89 5.23 0.48 -9.38
CA ILE A 89 5.22 -0.74 -8.57
C ILE A 89 3.80 -1.16 -8.22
N VAL A 90 2.98 -0.21 -7.76
CA VAL A 90 1.55 -0.45 -7.46
C VAL A 90 0.83 -0.99 -8.69
N LYS A 91 1.03 -0.38 -9.87
CA LYS A 91 0.44 -0.86 -11.12
C LYS A 91 0.93 -2.26 -11.50
N HIS A 92 2.22 -2.53 -11.34
CA HIS A 92 2.79 -3.82 -11.65
C HIS A 92 2.23 -4.93 -10.74
N ILE A 93 2.10 -4.67 -9.45
CA ILE A 93 1.51 -5.61 -8.49
C ILE A 93 0.05 -5.84 -8.85
N LEU A 94 -0.74 -4.78 -9.04
CA LEU A 94 -2.14 -4.93 -9.44
C LEU A 94 -2.30 -5.72 -10.74
N ALA A 95 -1.40 -5.53 -11.71
CA ALA A 95 -1.40 -6.33 -12.93
C ALA A 95 -1.09 -7.82 -12.66
N GLN A 96 -0.06 -8.11 -11.85
CA GLN A 96 0.28 -9.49 -11.47
C GLN A 96 -0.86 -10.19 -10.75
N VAL A 97 -1.47 -9.55 -9.75
CA VAL A 97 -2.57 -10.16 -9.00
C VAL A 97 -3.89 -10.14 -9.78
N SER A 98 -4.00 -9.45 -10.91
CA SER A 98 -5.17 -9.54 -11.79
C SER A 98 -5.06 -10.65 -12.84
N ASP A 99 -3.85 -11.17 -13.08
CA ASP A 99 -3.62 -12.29 -13.99
C ASP A 99 -3.81 -13.65 -13.31
N THR A 100 -3.86 -13.69 -11.97
CA THR A 100 -4.07 -14.93 -11.18
C THR A 100 -5.53 -15.43 -11.18
N ASP A 101 -6.47 -14.69 -11.79
CA ASP A 101 -7.88 -15.07 -11.94
C ASP A 101 -8.18 -15.82 -13.28
N LYS A 102 -7.16 -16.40 -13.94
CA LYS A 102 -7.33 -17.02 -15.27
C LYS A 102 -6.90 -18.48 -15.35
#